data_AF-A0A968MPT0-F1
#
_entry.id   AF-A0A968MPT0-F1
#
_cell.length_a   1.000
_cell.length_b   1.000
_cell.length_c   1.000
_cell.angle_alpha   90.00
_cell.angle_beta   90.00
_cell.angle_gamma   90.00
#
_symmetry.space_group_name_H-M   'P 1'
#
loop_
_entity.id
_entity.type
_entity.pdbx_description
1 polymer ?
#
loop_
_entity_poly.entity_id
_entity_poly.type
_entity_poly.pdbx_seq_one_letter_code
_entity_poly.pdbx_strand_id
1 'polypeptide(L)' 'MSEKEIKLLTDLAKDRLKKRVSKKEALHTFVMAGILDADGQFTENYPHLAAAVVPIKK' A
#
# COMPACT_ATOMS: atom_id res chain seq x y z
N MET A 1 4.16 -4.57 -24.20
CA MET A 1 4.18 -3.17 -23.74
C MET A 1 5.44 -2.51 -24.25
N SER A 2 5.31 -1.32 -24.80
CA SER A 2 6.41 -0.47 -25.23
C SER A 2 6.99 0.32 -24.04
N GLU A 3 8.26 0.73 -24.14
CA GLU A 3 8.90 1.56 -23.12
C GLU A 3 8.15 2.88 -22.84
N LYS A 4 7.47 3.43 -23.85
CA LYS A 4 6.65 4.64 -23.73
C LYS A 4 5.42 4.40 -22.84
N GLU A 5 4.78 3.24 -22.96
CA GLU A 5 3.65 2.87 -22.12
C GLU A 5 4.07 2.65 -20.67
N ILE A 6 5.23 2.00 -20.45
CA ILE A 6 5.79 1.79 -19.10
C ILE A 6 6.10 3.14 -18.45
N LYS A 7 6.71 4.07 -19.20
CA LYS A 7 7.03 5.41 -18.70
C LYS A 7 5.77 6.21 -18.35
N LEU A 8 4.76 6.20 -19.21
CA LEU A 8 3.47 6.85 -18.96
C LEU A 8 2.79 6.33 -17.69
N LEU A 9 2.76 5.01 -17.51
CA LEU A 9 2.18 4.38 -16.31
C LEU A 9 2.95 4.74 -15.04
N THR A 10 4.28 4.80 -15.13
CA THR A 10 5.15 5.19 -14.02
C THR A 10 4.92 6.64 -13.60
N ASP A 11 4.79 7.55 -14.55
CA ASP A 11 4.58 8.97 -14.28
C ASP A 11 3.19 9.23 -13.69
N LEU A 12 2.15 8.53 -14.19
CA LEU A 12 0.80 8.55 -13.60
C LEU A 12 0.78 8.02 -12.17
N ALA A 13 1.51 6.93 -11.90
CA ALA A 13 1.62 6.38 -10.56
C ALA A 13 2.32 7.38 -9.60
N LYS A 14 3.41 8.01 -10.04
CA LYS A 14 4.12 9.04 -9.26
C LYS A 14 3.23 10.24 -8.95
N ASP A 15 2.45 10.73 -9.91
CA ASP A 15 1.55 11.86 -9.69
C ASP A 15 0.38 11.51 -8.75
N ARG A 16 -0.10 10.26 -8.79
CA ARG A 16 -1.08 9.76 -7.81
C ARG A 16 -0.48 9.59 -6.42
N LEU A 17 0.78 9.14 -6.31
CA LEU A 17 1.51 9.02 -5.05
C LEU A 17 1.82 10.39 -4.41
N LYS A 18 1.92 11.46 -5.21
CA LYS A 18 2.05 12.84 -4.69
C LYS A 18 0.80 13.34 -3.97
N LYS A 19 -0.37 12.73 -4.18
CA LYS A 19 -1.54 12.99 -3.34
C LYS A 19 -1.26 12.41 -1.97
N ARG A 20 -0.98 13.28 -0.99
CA ARG A 20 -0.81 12.89 0.41
C ARG A 20 -2.12 12.26 0.90
N VAL A 21 -2.20 10.95 0.83
CA VAL A 21 -3.27 10.18 1.45
C VAL A 21 -3.06 10.29 2.95
N SER A 22 -4.09 10.74 3.67
CA SER A 22 -3.98 10.82 5.13
C SER A 22 -3.77 9.41 5.71
N LYS A 23 -3.08 9.30 6.85
CA LYS A 23 -2.91 8.01 7.55
C LYS A 23 -4.26 7.31 7.79
N LYS A 24 -5.32 8.08 8.02
CA LYS A 24 -6.69 7.61 8.20
C LYS A 24 -7.27 7.00 6.91
N GLU A 25 -7.11 7.67 5.77
CA GLU A 25 -7.57 7.15 4.48
C GLU A 25 -6.79 5.91 4.05
N ALA A 26 -5.48 5.88 4.32
CA ALA A 26 -4.65 4.70 4.07
C ALA A 26 -5.12 3.52 4.92
N LEU A 27 -5.31 3.72 6.23
CA LEU A 27 -5.84 2.68 7.13
C LEU A 27 -7.21 2.19 6.67
N HIS A 28 -8.13 3.10 6.35
CA HIS A 28 -9.46 2.74 5.85
C HIS A 28 -9.39 1.89 4.56
N THR A 29 -8.47 2.21 3.65
CA THR A 29 -8.27 1.42 2.42
C THR A 29 -7.80 0.00 2.73
N PHE A 30 -6.87 -0.17 3.67
CA PHE A 30 -6.39 -1.48 4.09
C PHE A 30 -7.45 -2.29 4.85
N VAL A 31 -8.30 -1.63 5.63
CA VAL A 31 -9.44 -2.26 6.31
C VAL A 31 -10.51 -2.72 5.30
N MET A 32 -10.87 -1.87 4.35
CA MET A 32 -11.82 -2.23 3.28
C MET A 32 -11.30 -3.37 2.40
N ALA A 33 -9.98 -3.46 2.22
CA ALA A 33 -9.35 -4.57 1.52
C ALA A 33 -9.27 -5.86 2.34
N GLY A 34 -9.67 -5.84 3.62
CA GLY A 34 -9.58 -6.99 4.54
C GLY A 34 -8.14 -7.35 4.92
N ILE A 35 -7.18 -6.45 4.71
CA ILE A 35 -5.76 -6.65 5.04
C ILE A 35 -5.51 -6.32 6.51
N LEU A 36 -6.09 -5.21 6.97
CA LEU A 36 -6.05 -4.79 8.38
C LEU A 36 -7.44 -4.88 9.01
N ASP A 37 -7.50 -5.02 10.32
CA ASP A 37 -8.70 -4.82 11.12
C ASP A 37 -8.88 -3.35 11.53
N ALA A 38 -9.98 -3.04 12.22
CA ALA A 38 -10.29 -1.69 12.67
C ALA A 38 -9.24 -1.11 13.64
N ASP A 39 -8.47 -1.97 14.30
CA ASP A 39 -7.40 -1.61 15.23
C ASP A 39 -6.04 -1.45 14.53
N GLY A 40 -5.97 -1.73 13.22
CA GLY A 40 -4.77 -1.62 12.40
C GLY A 40 -3.84 -2.82 12.49
N GLN A 41 -4.32 -3.96 12.99
CA GLN A 41 -3.60 -5.24 12.98
C GLN A 41 -3.91 -6.03 11.72
N PHE A 42 -3.00 -6.91 11.30
CA PHE A 42 -3.26 -7.78 10.15
C PHE A 42 -4.35 -8.80 10.46
N THR A 43 -5.23 -9.01 9.48
CA THR A 43 -6.27 -10.05 9.60
C THR A 43 -5.65 -11.45 9.52
N GLU A 44 -6.38 -12.45 10.02
CA GLU A 44 -5.93 -13.87 10.06
C GLU A 44 -5.59 -14.44 8.68
N ASN A 45 -6.09 -13.83 7.61
CA ASN A 45 -5.77 -14.21 6.22
C ASN A 45 -4.35 -13.79 5.81
N TYR A 46 -3.69 -12.92 6.57
CA TYR A 46 -2.36 -12.39 6.28
C TYR A 46 -1.39 -12.47 7.47
N PRO A 47 -1.20 -13.65 8.10
CA PRO A 47 -0.40 -13.79 9.31
C PRO A 47 1.09 -13.49 9.07
N HIS A 48 1.56 -13.66 7.83
CA HIS A 48 2.95 -13.44 7.44
C HIS A 48 3.25 -12.00 7.02
N LEU A 49 2.24 -11.15 6.78
CA LEU A 49 2.47 -9.76 6.39
C LEU A 49 3.11 -8.98 7.55
N ALA A 50 2.74 -9.26 8.80
CA ALA A 50 3.36 -8.65 9.97
C ALA A 50 4.89 -8.85 10.02
N ALA A 51 5.37 -10.03 9.61
CA ALA A 51 6.80 -10.35 9.54
C ALA A 51 7.51 -9.65 8.36
N ALA A 52 6.80 -9.39 7.27
CA ALA A 52 7.34 -8.69 6.09
C ALA A 52 7.43 -7.17 6.27
N VAL A 53 6.67 -6.59 7.22
CA VAL A 53 6.70 -5.14 7.53
C VAL A 53 7.83 -4.78 8.51
N VAL A 54 8.59 -5.77 9.02
CA VAL A 54 9.80 -5.52 9.80
C VAL A 54 10.71 -4.61 8.97
N PRO A 55 11.12 -3.43 9.50
CA PRO A 55 11.92 -2.50 8.74
C PRO A 55 13.19 -3.22 8.32
N ILE A 56 13.47 -3.19 7.01
CA ILE A 56 14.80 -3.52 6.49
C ILE A 56 15.76 -2.59 7.23
N LYS A 57 16.40 -3.10 8.28
CA LYS A 57 17.53 -2.41 8.91
C LYS A 57 18.57 -2.27 7.81
N LYS A 58 18.81 -1.02 7.40
CA LYS A 58 19.93 -0.66 6.54
C LYS A 58 21.25 -1.14 7.13
#